data_AF-A0A921J004-F1
#
_entry.id   AF-A0A921J004-F1
#
_cell.length_a   1.000
_cell.length_b   1.000
_cell.length_c   1.000
_cell.angle_alpha   90.00
_cell.angle_beta   90.00
_cell.angle_gamma   90.00
#
_symmetry.space_group_name_H-M   'P 1'
#
loop_
_entity.id
_entity.type
_entity.pdbx_description
1 polymer ?
#
loop_
_entity_poly.entity_id
_entity_poly.type
_entity_poly.pdbx_seq_one_letter_code
_entity_poly.pdbx_strand_id
1 'polypeptide(L)'
;MAEIVTIKIGPHRDLGFSEQDVYGQNRTVVGWEPEWDPKDKSIRGEVWHRSCCWWKLEPGRAVRCDLGIVLNPDNVVVYVAKIRGVLKRDDIMRMGFIGDDAGDEYEPWYGKILERNDSKNPIAYFDERAILPPGQVSADTIKLN
;
A
#
# COMPACT_ATOMS: atom_id res chain seq x y z
N MET A 1 18.17 -9.06 -0.57
CA MET A 1 17.33 -8.74 -1.73
C MET A 1 16.09 -8.14 -1.12
N ALA A 2 15.89 -6.83 -1.32
CA ALA A 2 14.79 -6.14 -0.68
C ALA A 2 13.48 -6.65 -1.30
N GLU A 3 12.51 -6.94 -0.44
CA GLU A 3 11.19 -7.37 -0.89
C GLU A 3 10.24 -6.17 -0.88
N ILE A 4 9.40 -6.04 -1.89
CA ILE A 4 8.37 -5.00 -1.95
C ILE A 4 7.01 -5.67 -1.81
N VAL A 5 6.20 -5.20 -0.86
CA VAL A 5 4.79 -5.61 -0.78
C VAL A 5 3.92 -4.62 -1.52
N THR A 6 2.93 -5.11 -2.25
CA THR A 6 1.86 -4.29 -2.83
C THR A 6 0.56 -4.55 -2.08
N ILE A 7 -0.19 -3.49 -1.80
CA ILE A 7 -1.46 -3.51 -1.10
C ILE A 7 -2.51 -2.91 -2.03
N LYS A 8 -3.25 -3.75 -2.74
CA LYS A 8 -4.36 -3.29 -3.57
C LYS A 8 -5.59 -3.06 -2.71
N ILE A 9 -5.89 -1.81 -2.41
CA ILE A 9 -7.09 -1.46 -1.66
C ILE A 9 -8.33 -1.59 -2.55
N GLY A 10 -9.43 -1.99 -1.92
CA GLY A 10 -10.74 -2.03 -2.56
C GLY A 10 -11.35 -0.62 -2.70
N PRO A 11 -12.56 -0.52 -3.27
CA PRO A 11 -13.32 0.73 -3.26
C PRO A 11 -13.68 1.14 -1.83
N HIS A 12 -14.06 2.40 -1.66
CA HIS A 12 -14.61 2.95 -0.42
C HIS A 12 -15.61 1.99 0.22
N ARG A 13 -15.44 1.79 1.53
CA ARG A 13 -16.32 0.95 2.33
C ARG A 13 -16.47 1.50 3.73
N ASP A 14 -17.69 1.85 4.08
CA ASP A 14 -18.09 2.08 5.46
C ASP A 14 -18.11 0.77 6.25
N LEU A 15 -17.50 0.79 7.42
CA LEU A 15 -17.40 -0.38 8.29
C LEU A 15 -18.68 -0.61 9.10
N GLY A 16 -19.42 0.47 9.39
CA GLY A 16 -20.59 0.44 10.29
C GLY A 16 -20.23 0.32 11.78
N PHE A 17 -18.94 0.35 12.11
CA PHE A 17 -18.39 0.38 13.47
C PHE A 17 -17.05 1.13 13.45
N SER A 18 -16.61 1.57 14.64
CA SER A 18 -15.26 2.12 14.82
C SER A 18 -14.29 0.98 15.12
N GLU A 19 -13.17 0.93 14.42
CA GLU A 19 -12.04 0.08 14.76
C GLU A 19 -10.74 0.89 14.88
N GLN A 20 -9.71 0.29 15.44
CA GLN A 20 -8.38 0.89 15.52
C GLN A 20 -7.46 0.33 14.43
N ASP A 21 -6.64 1.19 13.83
CA ASP A 21 -5.56 0.78 12.94
C ASP A 21 -4.33 0.24 13.71
N VAL A 22 -3.21 0.01 13.03
CA VAL A 22 -1.98 -0.50 13.67
C VAL A 22 -1.34 0.47 14.68
N TYR A 23 -1.74 1.74 14.67
CA TYR A 23 -1.26 2.80 15.55
C TYR A 23 -2.26 3.12 16.67
N GLY A 24 -3.37 2.39 16.75
CA GLY A 24 -4.45 2.67 17.70
C GLY A 24 -5.36 3.83 17.29
N GLN A 25 -5.24 4.34 16.06
CA GLN A 25 -6.08 5.42 15.55
C GLN A 25 -7.42 4.87 15.07
N ASN A 26 -8.51 5.54 15.44
CA ASN A 26 -9.85 5.10 15.09
C ASN A 26 -10.19 5.39 13.62
N ARG A 27 -10.78 4.41 12.94
CA ARG A 27 -11.35 4.53 11.60
C ARG A 27 -12.72 3.86 11.51
N THR A 28 -13.56 4.43 10.66
CA THR A 28 -14.89 3.90 10.31
C THR A 28 -15.03 3.57 8.83
N VAL A 29 -13.98 3.86 8.06
CA VAL A 29 -13.93 3.73 6.60
C VAL A 29 -12.61 3.08 6.19
N VAL A 30 -12.66 2.24 5.17
CA VAL A 30 -11.48 1.68 4.50
C VAL A 30 -11.65 1.76 2.98
N GLY A 31 -10.56 1.56 2.23
CA GLY A 31 -10.59 1.57 0.77
C GLY A 31 -10.35 2.95 0.15
N TRP A 32 -10.39 2.97 -1.19
CA TRP A 32 -10.09 4.12 -2.04
C TRP A 32 -11.33 4.98 -2.29
N GLU A 33 -11.19 6.29 -2.12
CA GLU A 33 -12.21 7.26 -2.53
C GLU A 33 -12.07 7.55 -4.04
N PRO A 34 -13.12 7.34 -4.87
CA PRO A 34 -13.04 7.58 -6.31
C PRO A 34 -12.64 9.01 -6.71
N GLU A 35 -12.89 9.99 -5.83
CA GLU A 35 -12.62 11.41 -6.07
C GLU A 35 -11.17 11.80 -5.76
N TRP A 36 -10.39 10.92 -5.12
CA TRP A 36 -9.00 11.19 -4.81
C TRP A 36 -8.12 11.19 -6.06
N ASP A 37 -7.22 12.18 -6.14
CA ASP A 37 -6.15 12.17 -7.13
C ASP A 37 -4.98 11.31 -6.62
N PRO A 38 -4.57 10.25 -7.35
CA PRO A 38 -3.39 9.45 -7.02
C PRO A 38 -2.09 10.22 -6.75
N LYS A 39 -1.98 11.46 -7.26
CA LYS A 39 -0.80 12.33 -7.08
C LYS A 39 -0.94 13.36 -5.98
N ASP A 40 -2.12 13.51 -5.37
CA ASP A 40 -2.31 14.46 -4.28
C ASP A 40 -1.56 13.99 -3.02
N LYS A 41 -0.61 14.81 -2.56
CA LYS A 41 0.15 14.52 -1.34
C LYS A 41 -0.69 14.64 -0.07
N SER A 42 -1.73 15.48 -0.09
CA SER A 42 -2.51 15.82 1.10
C SER A 42 -3.32 14.62 1.65
N ILE A 43 -3.68 13.67 0.78
CA ILE A 43 -4.47 12.49 1.13
C ILE A 43 -3.63 11.30 1.60
N ARG A 44 -2.29 11.35 1.46
CA ARG A 44 -1.40 10.19 1.66
C ARG A 44 -1.51 9.56 3.05
N GLY A 45 -1.60 10.40 4.09
CA GLY A 45 -1.80 9.93 5.46
C GLY A 45 -3.11 9.14 5.61
N GLU A 46 -4.18 9.62 4.99
CA GLU A 46 -5.48 8.94 5.00
C GLU A 46 -5.43 7.63 4.18
N VAL A 47 -4.77 7.61 3.03
CA VAL A 47 -4.56 6.39 2.23
C VAL A 47 -3.85 5.32 3.06
N TRP A 48 -2.79 5.69 3.79
CA TRP A 48 -2.09 4.74 4.67
C TRP A 48 -2.97 4.27 5.82
N HIS A 49 -3.64 5.21 6.49
CA HIS A 49 -4.55 4.92 7.60
C HIS A 49 -5.66 3.93 7.20
N ARG A 50 -6.18 4.02 5.97
CA ARG A 50 -7.19 3.10 5.41
C ARG A 50 -6.63 1.79 4.85
N SER A 51 -5.32 1.66 4.72
CA SER A 51 -4.67 0.52 4.04
C SER A 51 -3.68 -0.26 4.88
N CYS A 52 -3.30 0.20 6.06
CA CYS A 52 -2.20 -0.42 6.83
C CYS A 52 -2.57 -1.76 7.49
N CYS A 53 -3.84 -2.19 7.53
CA CYS A 53 -4.22 -3.46 8.17
C CYS A 53 -5.42 -4.17 7.56
N TRP A 54 -5.77 -5.32 8.16
CA TRP A 54 -6.73 -6.34 7.70
C TRP A 54 -6.22 -7.31 6.65
N TRP A 55 -4.91 -7.52 6.61
CA TRP A 55 -4.28 -8.33 5.59
C TRP A 55 -4.04 -9.77 6.02
N LYS A 56 -4.23 -10.69 5.08
CA LYS A 56 -3.69 -12.04 5.14
C LYS A 56 -2.31 -11.99 4.48
N LEU A 57 -1.29 -11.98 5.32
CA LEU A 57 0.11 -11.91 4.89
C LEU A 57 0.75 -13.29 4.95
N GLU A 58 1.86 -13.44 4.22
CA GLU A 58 2.82 -14.50 4.47
C GLU A 58 3.87 -13.92 5.42
N PRO A 59 3.88 -14.29 6.71
CA PRO A 59 4.64 -13.56 7.73
C PRO A 59 6.14 -13.46 7.41
N GLY A 60 6.75 -14.55 6.92
CA GLY A 60 8.17 -14.57 6.57
C GLY A 60 8.54 -13.62 5.43
N ARG A 61 7.63 -13.37 4.48
CA ARG A 61 7.82 -12.42 3.39
C ARG A 61 7.57 -10.99 3.84
N ALA A 62 6.48 -10.79 4.57
CA ALA A 62 6.09 -9.48 5.08
C ALA A 62 7.18 -8.85 5.97
N VAL A 63 7.86 -9.64 6.80
CA VAL A 63 8.96 -9.16 7.66
C VAL A 63 10.22 -8.80 6.87
N ARG A 64 10.41 -9.32 5.66
CA ARG A 64 11.53 -8.98 4.77
C ARG A 64 11.24 -7.79 3.84
N CYS A 65 10.01 -7.28 3.86
CA CYS A 65 9.65 -6.16 3.00
C CYS A 65 10.24 -4.87 3.57
N ASP A 66 10.97 -4.15 2.74
CA ASP A 66 11.50 -2.81 3.09
C ASP A 66 10.55 -1.70 2.63
N LEU A 67 9.77 -1.96 1.57
CA LEU A 67 8.80 -1.04 0.99
C LEU A 67 7.41 -1.66 0.86
N GLY A 68 6.40 -0.84 1.06
CA GLY A 68 4.99 -1.15 0.79
C GLY A 68 4.42 -0.16 -0.22
N ILE A 69 3.83 -0.65 -1.30
CA ILE A 69 3.19 0.18 -2.32
C ILE A 69 1.68 -0.04 -2.23
N VAL A 70 0.93 1.00 -1.91
CA VAL A 70 -0.54 0.95 -1.93
C VAL A 70 -1.01 1.28 -3.35
N LEU A 71 -1.89 0.43 -3.86
CA LEU A 71 -2.52 0.60 -5.17
C LEU A 71 -4.01 0.81 -5.02
N ASN A 72 -4.57 1.72 -5.81
CA ASN A 72 -6.01 1.85 -5.93
C ASN A 72 -6.63 0.64 -6.70
N PRO A 73 -7.97 0.58 -6.86
CA PRO A 73 -8.64 -0.51 -7.60
C PRO A 73 -8.14 -0.71 -9.05
N ASP A 74 -7.60 0.34 -9.68
CA ASP A 74 -7.08 0.33 -11.05
C ASP A 74 -5.58 0.03 -11.14
N ASN A 75 -4.97 -0.47 -10.05
CA ASN A 75 -3.53 -0.75 -9.94
C ASN A 75 -2.63 0.49 -10.08
N VAL A 76 -3.15 1.68 -9.80
CA VAL A 76 -2.37 2.92 -9.79
C VAL A 76 -1.73 3.10 -8.43
N VAL A 77 -0.44 3.47 -8.40
CA VAL A 77 0.29 3.79 -7.17
C VAL A 77 -0.26 5.06 -6.53
N VAL A 78 -0.66 4.94 -5.27
CA VAL A 78 -1.27 6.04 -4.49
C VAL A 78 -0.56 6.31 -3.16
N TYR A 79 0.25 5.38 -2.68
CA TYR A 79 1.10 5.59 -1.50
C TYR A 79 2.30 4.65 -1.51
N VAL A 80 3.44 5.13 -1.02
CA VAL A 80 4.66 4.33 -0.83
C VAL A 80 5.11 4.50 0.61
N ALA A 81 5.17 3.37 1.32
CA ALA A 81 5.54 3.28 2.73
C ALA A 81 6.91 2.63 2.87
N LYS A 82 7.74 3.14 3.76
CA LYS A 82 8.88 2.41 4.31
C LYS A 82 8.39 1.51 5.43
N ILE A 83 8.49 0.20 5.22
CA ILE A 83 8.01 -0.79 6.19
C ILE A 83 8.98 -0.88 7.36
N ARG A 84 8.45 -0.80 8.58
CA ARG A 84 9.18 -0.89 9.84
C ARG A 84 8.90 -2.19 10.59
N GLY A 85 7.75 -2.80 10.33
CA GLY A 85 7.38 -4.05 10.97
C GLY A 85 6.00 -4.54 10.58
N VAL A 86 5.62 -5.66 11.17
CA VAL A 86 4.32 -6.28 11.00
C VAL A 86 3.71 -6.48 12.39
N LEU A 87 2.46 -6.07 12.55
CA LEU A 87 1.69 -6.24 13.77
C LEU A 87 0.67 -7.35 13.57
N LYS A 88 0.72 -8.37 14.44
CA LYS A 88 -0.38 -9.34 14.55
C LYS A 88 -1.52 -8.71 15.34
N ARG A 89 -2.75 -8.84 14.86
CA ARG A 89 -3.94 -8.42 15.60
C ARG A 89 -4.54 -9.59 16.37
N ASP A 90 -5.08 -9.28 17.54
CA ASP A 90 -5.66 -10.26 18.47
C ASP A 90 -7.03 -10.77 18.02
N ASP A 91 -7.72 -10.01 17.16
CA ASP A 91 -9.14 -10.17 16.87
C ASP A 91 -9.44 -11.17 15.73
N ILE A 92 -8.66 -11.19 14.63
CA ILE A 92 -9.12 -11.84 13.37
C ILE A 92 -8.02 -12.61 12.61
N MET A 93 -6.89 -13.01 13.23
CA MET A 93 -5.75 -13.65 12.50
C MET A 93 -5.33 -12.84 11.25
N ARG A 94 -5.51 -11.52 11.33
CA ARG A 94 -5.06 -10.55 10.33
C ARG A 94 -3.84 -9.84 10.86
N MET A 95 -3.06 -9.33 9.93
CA MET A 95 -1.87 -8.56 10.22
C MET A 95 -2.01 -7.17 9.62
N GLY A 96 -1.22 -6.26 10.15
CA GLY A 96 -1.01 -4.94 9.56
C GLY A 96 0.47 -4.63 9.42
N PHE A 97 0.77 -3.67 8.57
CA PHE A 97 2.10 -3.14 8.37
C PHE A 97 2.27 -1.86 9.20
N ILE A 98 3.35 -1.81 9.96
CA ILE A 98 3.84 -0.59 10.57
C ILE A 98 4.82 0.01 9.57
N GLY A 99 4.65 1.28 9.22
CA GLY A 99 5.43 1.96 8.21
C GLY A 99 5.12 3.44 8.13
N ASP A 100 6.06 4.18 7.56
CA ASP A 100 6.01 5.64 7.44
C ASP A 100 6.11 6.04 5.97
N ASP A 101 5.84 7.31 5.64
CA ASP A 101 6.02 7.82 4.28
C ASP A 101 7.47 7.58 3.80
N ALA A 102 7.61 7.03 2.60
CA ALA A 102 8.91 6.67 2.05
C ALA A 102 9.73 7.88 1.57
N GLY A 103 9.12 9.07 1.48
CA GLY A 103 9.77 10.33 1.13
C GLY A 103 9.66 10.68 -0.37
N ASP A 104 10.11 11.90 -0.68
CA ASP A 104 9.96 12.51 -2.01
C ASP A 104 10.73 11.79 -3.13
N GLU A 105 11.65 10.88 -2.80
CA GLU A 105 12.37 10.09 -3.81
C GLU A 105 11.43 9.21 -4.64
N TYR A 106 10.27 8.83 -4.11
CA TYR A 106 9.26 8.00 -4.80
C TYR A 106 8.17 8.81 -5.52
N GLU A 107 8.23 10.15 -5.52
CA GLU A 107 7.28 11.00 -6.27
C GLU A 107 7.03 10.54 -7.71
N PRO A 108 8.05 10.12 -8.49
CA PRO A 108 7.85 9.68 -9.87
C PRO A 108 6.91 8.47 -10.02
N TRP A 109 6.71 7.66 -8.97
CA TRP A 109 5.85 6.48 -9.01
C TRP A 109 4.36 6.81 -8.88
N TYR A 110 4.00 7.91 -8.23
CA TYR A 110 2.60 8.23 -7.96
C TYR A 110 1.83 8.49 -9.26
N GLY A 111 0.65 7.87 -9.37
CA GLY A 111 -0.14 7.91 -10.59
C GLY A 111 0.34 6.97 -11.71
N LYS A 112 1.42 6.20 -11.50
CA LYS A 112 1.85 5.15 -12.44
C LYS A 112 1.15 3.83 -12.16
N ILE A 113 1.01 3.00 -13.18
CA ILE A 113 0.40 1.67 -13.08
C ILE A 113 1.47 0.67 -12.64
N LEU A 114 1.14 -0.18 -11.68
CA LEU A 114 1.95 -1.33 -11.32
C LEU A 114 1.14 -2.60 -11.56
N GLU A 115 1.49 -3.34 -12.60
CA GLU A 115 0.75 -4.54 -12.99
C GLU A 115 0.96 -5.66 -11.97
N ARG A 116 -0.16 -6.22 -11.51
CA ARG A 116 -0.19 -7.38 -10.63
C ARG A 116 -0.73 -8.56 -11.41
N ASN A 117 -0.34 -9.75 -11.00
CA ASN A 117 -1.03 -10.94 -11.46
C ASN A 117 -2.52 -10.90 -11.05
N ASP A 118 -3.36 -11.69 -11.71
CA ASP A 118 -4.82 -11.77 -11.43
C ASP A 118 -5.16 -12.44 -10.09
N SER A 119 -4.24 -12.38 -9.12
CA SER A 119 -4.45 -12.86 -7.76
C SER A 119 -5.59 -12.08 -7.11
N LYS A 120 -6.55 -12.83 -6.57
CA LYS A 120 -7.62 -12.27 -5.73
C LYS A 120 -7.10 -11.78 -4.37
N ASN A 121 -5.84 -12.09 -4.00
CA ASN A 121 -5.25 -11.57 -2.78
C ASN A 121 -4.91 -10.08 -2.99
N PRO A 122 -5.43 -9.16 -2.16
CA PRO A 122 -5.02 -7.76 -2.15
C PRO A 122 -3.50 -7.57 -1.96
N ILE A 123 -2.83 -8.57 -1.40
CA ILE A 123 -1.40 -8.57 -1.14
C ILE A 123 -0.66 -9.34 -2.22
N ALA A 124 0.34 -8.70 -2.83
CA ALA A 124 1.34 -9.38 -3.65
C ALA A 124 2.74 -8.89 -3.28
N TYR A 125 3.75 -9.67 -3.62
CA TYR A 125 5.13 -9.41 -3.24
C TYR A 125 6.01 -9.47 -4.48
N PHE A 126 6.92 -8.52 -4.58
CA PHE A 126 7.80 -8.32 -5.72
C PHE A 126 9.26 -8.28 -5.25
N ASP A 127 10.15 -8.75 -6.12
CA ASP A 127 11.56 -8.40 -6.04
C ASP A 127 11.68 -6.91 -6.40
N GLU A 128 12.49 -6.15 -5.64
CA GLU A 128 12.78 -4.75 -5.94
C GLU A 128 13.22 -4.53 -7.39
N ARG A 129 13.92 -5.51 -7.98
CA ARG A 129 14.43 -5.45 -9.37
C ARG A 129 13.33 -5.59 -10.42
N ALA A 130 12.14 -6.03 -10.02
CA ALA A 130 11.00 -6.16 -10.92
C ALA A 130 10.26 -4.84 -11.13
N ILE A 131 10.65 -3.77 -10.43
CA ILE A 131 10.01 -2.46 -10.48
C ILE A 131 11.07 -1.42 -10.86
N LEU A 132 10.74 -0.54 -11.81
CA LEU A 132 11.63 0.54 -12.22
C LEU A 132 11.97 1.44 -11.02
N PRO A 133 13.26 1.66 -10.71
CA PRO A 133 13.65 2.55 -9.63
C PRO A 133 13.22 3.99 -9.94
N PRO A 134 12.96 4.84 -8.93
CA PRO A 134 12.37 6.17 -9.16
C PRO A 134 13.19 7.06 -10.11
N GLY A 135 14.52 6.98 -10.05
CA GLY A 135 15.42 7.73 -10.94
C GLY A 135 15.38 7.32 -12.43
N GLN A 136 14.69 6.22 -12.76
CA GLN A 136 14.49 5.77 -14.15
C GLN A 136 13.05 6.01 -14.65
N VAL A 137 12.18 6.57 -13.81
CA VAL A 137 10.80 6.87 -14.19
C VAL A 137 10.73 8.27 -14.79
N SER A 138 10.23 8.33 -16.02
CA SER A 138 10.06 9.57 -16.78
C SER A 138 8.59 10.00 -16.83
N ALA A 139 8.33 11.16 -17.44
CA ALA A 139 6.97 11.62 -17.70
C ALA A 139 6.19 10.62 -18.58
N ASP A 140 6.85 10.03 -19.58
CA ASP A 140 6.26 9.11 -20.56
C ASP A 140 6.11 7.68 -20.04
N THR A 141 6.74 7.36 -18.90
CA THR A 141 6.60 6.05 -18.26
C THR A 141 5.15 5.88 -17.79
N ILE A 142 4.41 4.89 -18.28
CA ILE A 142 3.03 4.63 -17.81
C ILE A 142 3.01 3.51 -16.77
N LYS A 143 3.83 2.48 -16.97
CA LYS A 143 3.93 1.28 -16.12
C LYS A 143 5.29 1.20 -15.44
N LEU A 144 5.31 0.66 -14.23
CA LEU A 144 6.54 0.48 -13.45
C LEU A 144 7.19 -0.90 -13.61
N ASN A 145 6.48 -1.87 -14.16
CA ASN A 145 6.95 -3.25 -14.36
C ASN A 145 6.44 -3.85 -15.67
#